data_AF-A0AA86UBC6-F1
#
_entry.id   AF-A0AA86UBC6-F1
#
_cell.length_a   1.000
_cell.length_b   1.000
_cell.length_c   1.000
_cell.angle_alpha   90.00
_cell.angle_beta   90.00
_cell.angle_gamma   90.00
#
_symmetry.space_group_name_H-M   'P 1'
#
loop_
_entity.id
_entity.type
_entity.pdbx_description
1 polymer ?
#
loop_
_entity_poly.entity_id
_entity_poly.type
_entity_poly.pdbx_seq_one_letter_code
_entity_poly.pdbx_strand_id
1 'polypeptide(L)'
;MDRQAKMKILAKQFGDMKKNPDMKAFFPDKNNPFIWHVSYKGPKDSPFEGGIYHCEINLKQYPDNPVTLQLLHDNGSYHIHESLCIVGLTQLGGQWTPGTSIETIISSLSILMDVPEGRNGIGYIVQTNKEHIALANAKSQRFVCSKCGVDHMTVFK
;
A
#
# COMPACT_ATOMS: atom_id res chain seq x y z
N MET A 1 -6.89 20.03 -9.99
CA MET A 1 -5.63 20.79 -9.76
C MET A 1 -4.71 20.73 -10.98
N ASP A 2 -3.86 21.74 -11.23
CA ASP A 2 -2.88 21.71 -12.33
C ASP A 2 -1.71 20.74 -12.06
N ARG A 3 -1.00 20.33 -13.12
CA ARG A 3 0.06 19.32 -13.03
C ARG A 3 1.25 19.77 -12.16
N GLN A 4 1.60 21.06 -12.17
CA GLN A 4 2.76 21.56 -11.45
C GLN A 4 2.50 21.56 -9.94
N ALA A 5 1.32 22.01 -9.51
CA ALA A 5 0.89 21.93 -8.12
C ALA A 5 0.83 20.48 -7.62
N LYS A 6 0.28 19.56 -8.44
CA LYS A 6 0.26 18.12 -8.14
C LYS A 6 1.66 17.56 -7.90
N MET A 7 2.59 17.85 -8.80
CA MET A 7 3.96 17.35 -8.70
C MET A 7 4.68 17.86 -7.45
N LYS A 8 4.43 19.10 -7.01
CA LYS A 8 4.99 19.64 -5.76
C LYS A 8 4.49 18.85 -4.54
N ILE A 9 3.19 18.54 -4.49
CA ILE A 9 2.60 17.75 -3.40
C ILE A 9 3.20 16.35 -3.37
N LEU A 10 3.24 15.67 -4.52
CA LEU A 10 3.79 14.32 -4.64
C LEU A 10 5.29 14.27 -4.28
N ALA A 11 6.09 15.24 -4.73
CA ALA A 11 7.50 15.33 -4.39
C ALA A 11 7.71 15.51 -2.87
N LYS A 12 6.89 16.34 -2.23
CA LYS A 12 6.92 16.52 -0.77
C LYS A 12 6.60 15.20 -0.06
N GLN A 13 5.51 14.54 -0.42
CA GLN A 13 5.11 13.28 0.22
C GLN A 13 6.14 12.16 0.01
N PHE A 14 6.76 12.09 -1.17
CA PHE A 14 7.83 11.12 -1.42
C PHE A 14 9.03 11.38 -0.50
N GLY A 15 9.39 12.64 -0.30
CA GLY A 15 10.45 13.04 0.63
C GLY A 15 10.12 12.74 2.09
N ASP A 16 8.86 12.91 2.50
CA ASP A 16 8.38 12.59 3.85
C ASP A 16 8.41 11.08 4.10
N MET A 17 7.92 10.26 3.15
CA MET A 17 7.95 8.80 3.25
C MET A 17 9.37 8.21 3.34
N LYS A 18 10.38 8.86 2.75
CA LYS A 18 11.79 8.41 2.90
C LYS A 18 12.25 8.41 4.36
N LYS A 19 11.73 9.33 5.17
CA LYS A 19 12.08 9.47 6.59
C LYS A 19 11.35 8.46 7.48
N ASN A 20 10.29 7.84 6.97
CA ASN A 20 9.54 6.85 7.71
C ASN A 20 10.36 5.55 7.85
N PRO A 21 10.48 4.97 9.06
CA PRO A 21 11.25 3.73 9.31
C PRO A 21 10.52 2.45 8.89
N ASP A 22 9.21 2.51 8.68
CA ASP A 22 8.32 1.36 8.48
C ASP A 22 7.68 1.33 7.08
N MET A 23 7.90 2.35 6.25
CA MET A 23 7.52 2.35 4.84
C MET A 23 8.55 3.04 3.95
N LYS A 24 8.66 2.58 2.69
CA LYS A 24 9.50 3.18 1.65
C LYS A 24 8.74 3.22 0.33
N ALA A 25 8.82 4.36 -0.37
CA ALA A 25 8.21 4.56 -1.68
C ALA A 25 9.27 4.52 -2.81
N PHE A 26 8.85 4.02 -3.97
CA PHE A 26 9.69 3.78 -5.14
C PHE A 26 8.94 4.16 -6.42
N PHE A 27 9.70 4.45 -7.47
CA PHE A 27 9.17 4.66 -8.82
C PHE A 27 9.51 3.42 -9.67
N PRO A 28 8.52 2.57 -10.02
CA PRO A 28 8.76 1.44 -10.93
C PRO A 28 9.11 1.92 -12.34
N ASP A 29 8.54 3.04 -12.78
CA ASP A 29 8.85 3.69 -14.06
C ASP A 29 9.17 5.16 -13.82
N LYS A 30 10.40 5.57 -14.16
CA LYS A 30 10.87 6.95 -14.02
C LYS A 30 10.12 7.93 -14.93
N ASN A 31 9.51 7.44 -16.01
CA ASN A 31 8.74 8.25 -16.96
C ASN A 31 7.30 8.49 -16.47
N ASN A 32 6.84 7.73 -15.48
CA ASN A 32 5.49 7.83 -14.95
C ASN A 32 5.49 8.07 -13.43
N PRO A 33 5.65 9.34 -12.99
CA PRO A 33 5.75 9.67 -11.57
C PRO A 33 4.44 9.51 -10.80
N PHE A 34 3.35 9.10 -11.46
CA PHE A 34 2.04 8.87 -10.85
C PHE A 34 1.80 7.41 -10.45
N ILE A 35 2.69 6.48 -10.82
CA ILE A 35 2.64 5.11 -10.34
C ILE A 35 3.74 4.95 -9.30
N TRP A 36 3.34 4.65 -8.07
CA TRP A 36 4.28 4.43 -6.97
C TRP A 36 4.21 2.98 -6.53
N HIS A 37 5.36 2.45 -6.18
CA HIS A 37 5.48 1.21 -5.43
C HIS A 37 5.80 1.54 -3.98
N VAL A 38 5.14 0.90 -3.04
CA VAL A 38 5.38 1.13 -1.61
C VAL A 38 5.60 -0.20 -0.91
N SER A 39 6.76 -0.34 -0.26
CA SER A 39 7.01 -1.41 0.71
C SER A 39 6.68 -0.89 2.11
N TYR A 40 5.96 -1.67 2.91
CA TYR A 40 5.60 -1.31 4.28
C TYR A 40 5.63 -2.54 5.19
N LYS A 41 5.91 -2.32 6.49
CA LYS A 41 5.88 -3.38 7.49
C LYS A 41 4.44 -3.72 7.89
N GLY A 42 4.23 -4.99 8.23
CA GLY A 42 2.96 -5.43 8.80
C GLY A 42 2.61 -4.74 10.12
N PRO A 43 1.32 -4.69 10.46
CA PRO A 43 0.88 -4.15 11.75
C PRO A 43 1.51 -4.93 12.90
N LYS A 44 1.99 -4.20 13.92
CA LYS A 44 2.48 -4.77 15.17
C LYS A 44 1.33 -5.41 15.95
N ASP A 45 1.66 -6.35 16.82
CA ASP A 45 0.72 -7.05 17.69
C ASP A 45 -0.37 -7.80 16.89
N SER A 46 -0.02 -8.26 15.68
CA SER A 46 -0.93 -8.96 14.76
C SER A 46 -0.25 -10.19 14.12
N PRO A 47 -1.01 -11.12 13.50
CA PRO A 47 -0.45 -12.23 12.72
C PRO A 47 0.45 -11.80 11.55
N PHE A 48 0.37 -10.54 11.14
CA PHE A 48 1.14 -9.96 10.03
C PHE A 48 2.44 -9.30 10.49
N GLU A 49 2.69 -9.22 11.80
CA GLU A 49 3.91 -8.65 12.37
C GLU A 49 5.16 -9.35 11.83
N GLY A 50 6.21 -8.57 11.56
CA GLY A 50 7.45 -9.06 10.95
C GLY A 50 7.37 -9.26 9.44
N GLY A 51 6.19 -9.14 8.83
CA GLY A 51 6.00 -9.18 7.38
C GLY A 51 6.38 -7.88 6.70
N ILE A 52 6.76 -7.96 5.42
CA ILE A 52 7.00 -6.81 4.56
C ILE A 52 6.14 -6.94 3.33
N TYR A 53 5.22 -5.99 3.13
CA TYR A 53 4.23 -6.03 2.07
C TYR A 53 4.52 -4.97 1.02
N HIS A 54 4.15 -5.26 -0.23
CA HIS A 54 4.41 -4.39 -1.36
C HIS A 54 3.14 -4.13 -2.17
N CYS A 55 2.83 -2.86 -2.39
CA CYS A 55 1.70 -2.45 -3.20
C CYS A 55 2.10 -1.48 -4.31
N GLU A 56 1.27 -1.45 -5.35
CA GLU A 56 1.31 -0.44 -6.40
C GLU A 56 0.14 0.52 -6.21
N ILE A 57 0.42 1.83 -6.30
CA ILE A 57 -0.56 2.91 -6.11
C ILE A 57 -0.60 3.77 -7.37
N ASN A 58 -1.80 4.02 -7.87
CA ASN A 58 -2.05 4.95 -8.96
C ASN A 58 -2.55 6.30 -8.42
N LEU A 59 -1.71 7.32 -8.61
CA LEU A 59 -1.88 8.67 -8.11
C LEU A 59 -2.33 9.66 -9.20
N LYS A 60 -2.73 9.18 -10.38
CA LYS A 60 -3.13 10.06 -11.50
C LYS A 60 -4.24 11.03 -11.11
N GLN A 61 -5.21 10.57 -10.33
CA GLN A 61 -6.35 11.38 -9.89
C GLN A 61 -6.14 12.04 -8.52
N TYR A 62 -5.15 11.58 -7.75
CA TYR A 62 -4.78 12.18 -6.46
C TYR A 62 -4.33 13.64 -6.63
N PRO A 63 -4.63 14.54 -5.68
CA PRO A 63 -5.47 14.42 -4.49
C PRO A 63 -6.95 14.77 -4.75
N ASP A 64 -7.33 15.12 -5.98
CA ASP A 64 -8.69 15.51 -6.32
C ASP A 64 -9.67 14.33 -6.10
N ASN A 65 -9.20 13.10 -6.34
CA ASN A 65 -9.93 11.86 -6.06
C ASN A 65 -9.05 10.87 -5.26
N PRO A 66 -9.66 9.83 -4.66
CA PRO A 66 -8.94 8.72 -4.05
C PRO A 66 -7.98 8.01 -5.00
N VAL A 67 -7.04 7.28 -4.40
CA VAL A 67 -6.08 6.48 -5.15
C VAL A 67 -6.65 5.11 -5.48
N THR A 68 -6.13 4.48 -6.52
CA THR A 68 -6.32 3.03 -6.74
C THR A 68 -5.05 2.32 -6.28
N LEU A 69 -5.19 1.20 -5.56
CA LEU A 69 -4.04 0.43 -5.10
C LEU A 69 -4.27 -1.08 -5.24
N GLN A 70 -3.19 -1.84 -5.40
CA GLN A 70 -3.20 -3.29 -5.52
C GLN A 70 -1.97 -3.92 -4.86
N LEU A 71 -2.11 -5.13 -4.32
CA LEU A 71 -0.99 -5.89 -3.76
C LEU A 71 -0.27 -6.67 -4.86
N LEU A 72 1.06 -6.75 -4.76
CA LEU A 72 1.88 -7.38 -5.81
C LEU A 72 2.36 -8.79 -5.45
N HIS A 73 2.08 -9.26 -4.24
CA HIS A 73 2.39 -10.62 -3.81
C HIS A 73 1.40 -11.12 -2.75
N ASP A 74 1.44 -12.42 -2.51
CA ASP A 74 0.65 -13.06 -1.45
C ASP A 74 0.94 -12.39 -0.10
N ASN A 75 -0.12 -11.92 0.54
CA ASN A 75 -0.10 -11.11 1.74
C ASN A 75 -1.07 -11.64 2.81
N GLY A 76 -1.78 -12.74 2.52
CA GLY A 76 -2.71 -13.37 3.46
C GLY A 76 -4.00 -12.62 3.77
N SER A 77 -4.22 -11.40 3.24
CA SER A 77 -5.39 -10.57 3.58
C SER A 77 -6.14 -10.02 2.37
N TYR A 78 -5.47 -9.83 1.24
CA TYR A 78 -5.97 -9.19 0.03
C TYR A 78 -5.64 -10.02 -1.21
N HIS A 79 -6.53 -9.97 -2.20
CA HIS A 79 -6.27 -10.51 -3.53
C HIS A 79 -5.13 -9.75 -4.21
N ILE A 80 -4.26 -10.50 -4.90
CA ILE A 80 -3.13 -9.93 -5.64
C ILE A 80 -3.62 -9.40 -6.98
N HIS A 81 -3.01 -8.32 -7.47
CA HIS A 81 -3.34 -7.71 -8.77
C HIS A 81 -4.81 -7.32 -8.97
N GLU A 82 -5.57 -7.22 -7.88
CA GLU A 82 -6.93 -6.72 -7.86
C GLU A 82 -6.93 -5.32 -7.27
N SER A 83 -7.73 -4.43 -7.87
CA SER A 83 -7.92 -3.08 -7.33
C SER A 83 -8.63 -3.18 -5.98
N LEU A 84 -7.99 -2.70 -4.94
CA LEU A 84 -8.62 -2.60 -3.62
C LEU A 84 -9.53 -1.39 -3.59
N CYS A 85 -10.81 -1.63 -3.30
CA CYS A 85 -11.77 -0.58 -2.96
C CYS A 85 -12.07 -0.68 -1.48
N ILE A 86 -11.56 0.26 -0.70
CA ILE A 86 -11.76 0.37 0.73
C ILE A 86 -12.53 1.66 0.97
N VAL A 87 -13.71 1.56 1.59
CA VAL A 87 -14.52 2.72 1.91
C VAL A 87 -13.70 3.67 2.80
N GLY A 88 -13.58 4.93 2.37
CA GLY A 88 -12.78 5.95 3.04
C GLY A 88 -11.31 6.05 2.61
N LEU A 89 -10.76 5.09 1.84
CA LEU A 89 -9.38 5.15 1.33
C LEU A 89 -9.27 5.15 -0.20
N THR A 90 -10.06 4.32 -0.91
CA THR A 90 -9.92 4.12 -2.36
C THR A 90 -11.25 4.14 -3.17
N GLN A 91 -12.39 4.50 -2.51
CA GLN A 91 -13.78 4.67 -3.05
C GLN A 91 -14.51 3.34 -3.41
N LEU A 92 -15.84 3.18 -3.54
CA LEU A 92 -17.04 4.04 -3.66
C LEU A 92 -17.88 4.15 -2.35
N GLY A 93 -18.54 5.30 -2.14
CA GLY A 93 -19.60 5.48 -1.13
C GLY A 93 -19.23 6.29 0.14
N GLY A 94 -17.94 6.45 0.44
CA GLY A 94 -17.44 7.32 1.53
C GLY A 94 -17.04 8.72 1.06
N GLN A 95 -17.06 9.70 1.96
CA GLN A 95 -16.54 11.05 1.69
C GLN A 95 -15.01 11.02 1.59
N TRP A 96 -14.48 11.16 0.38
CA TRP A 96 -13.05 11.42 0.18
C TRP A 96 -12.68 12.75 0.84
N THR A 97 -11.62 12.76 1.64
CA THR A 97 -11.06 13.98 2.22
C THR A 97 -9.80 14.38 1.45
N PRO A 98 -9.86 15.41 0.60
CA PRO A 98 -8.68 15.97 -0.05
C PRO A 98 -7.63 16.33 1.00
N GLY A 99 -6.40 15.87 0.80
CA GLY A 99 -5.29 16.09 1.75
C GLY A 99 -4.91 14.88 2.60
N THR A 100 -5.65 13.78 2.54
CA THR A 100 -5.20 12.50 3.11
C THR A 100 -3.85 12.12 2.50
N SER A 101 -2.81 11.94 3.33
CA SER A 101 -1.46 11.63 2.85
C SER A 101 -1.34 10.19 2.35
N ILE A 102 -0.42 9.92 1.42
CA ILE A 102 -0.13 8.56 0.94
C ILE A 102 0.33 7.66 2.11
N GLU A 103 1.10 8.21 3.05
CA GLU A 103 1.51 7.53 4.27
C GLU A 103 0.31 7.12 5.15
N THR A 104 -0.67 8.00 5.30
CA THR A 104 -1.93 7.69 6.01
C THR A 104 -2.70 6.58 5.29
N ILE A 105 -2.78 6.63 3.96
CA ILE A 105 -3.47 5.59 3.16
C ILE A 105 -2.82 4.22 3.40
N ILE A 106 -1.49 4.16 3.39
CA ILE A 106 -0.73 2.91 3.58
C ILE A 106 -0.80 2.41 5.01
N SER A 107 -0.76 3.30 5.99
CA SER A 107 -0.96 2.96 7.40
C SER A 107 -2.34 2.34 7.63
N SER A 108 -3.39 2.93 7.05
CA SER A 108 -4.74 2.39 7.16
C SER A 108 -4.89 1.06 6.42
N LEU A 109 -4.25 0.89 5.25
CA LEU A 109 -4.20 -0.39 4.55
C LEU A 109 -3.55 -1.48 5.44
N SER A 110 -2.44 -1.15 6.11
CA SER A 110 -1.74 -2.06 7.00
C SER A 110 -2.62 -2.49 8.18
N ILE A 111 -3.28 -1.55 8.88
CA ILE A 111 -4.18 -1.85 10.00
C ILE A 111 -5.35 -2.74 9.57
N LEU A 112 -5.93 -2.47 8.40
CA LEU A 112 -7.05 -3.24 7.88
C LEU A 112 -6.70 -4.70 7.57
N MET A 113 -5.41 -5.06 7.47
CA MET A 113 -4.97 -6.45 7.34
C MET A 113 -5.39 -7.31 8.54
N ASP A 114 -5.45 -6.74 9.74
CA ASP A 114 -5.78 -7.46 10.96
C ASP A 114 -7.25 -7.34 11.39
N VAL A 115 -7.99 -6.39 10.81
CA VAL A 115 -9.38 -6.10 11.22
C VAL A 115 -10.37 -6.46 10.10
N PRO A 116 -10.67 -7.75 9.87
CA PRO A 116 -11.54 -8.16 8.77
C PRO A 116 -12.98 -7.66 8.88
N GLU A 117 -13.49 -7.51 10.10
CA GLU A 117 -14.86 -7.03 10.38
C GLU A 117 -15.05 -5.53 10.09
N GLY A 118 -13.95 -4.75 10.08
CA GLY A 118 -13.96 -3.33 9.75
C GLY A 118 -13.89 -3.03 8.25
N ARG A 119 -13.84 -4.07 7.40
CA ARG A 119 -13.64 -3.94 5.96
C ARG A 119 -14.97 -3.77 5.23
N ASN A 120 -15.32 -2.53 4.92
CA ASN A 120 -16.31 -2.25 3.90
C ASN A 120 -15.58 -2.04 2.55
N GLY A 121 -15.77 -2.95 1.60
CA GLY A 121 -15.10 -2.86 0.29
C GLY A 121 -14.90 -4.18 -0.47
N ILE A 122 -14.15 -4.12 -1.58
CA ILE A 122 -13.78 -5.28 -2.43
C ILE A 122 -12.26 -5.48 -2.49
N GLY A 123 -11.84 -6.72 -2.78
CA GLY A 123 -10.43 -7.11 -2.93
C GLY A 123 -9.81 -7.78 -1.69
N TYR A 124 -10.60 -8.04 -0.65
CA TYR A 124 -10.18 -8.76 0.55
C TYR A 124 -10.44 -10.26 0.43
N ILE A 125 -9.61 -11.07 1.09
CA ILE A 125 -9.84 -12.50 1.25
C ILE A 125 -10.85 -12.69 2.39
N VAL A 126 -12.03 -13.24 2.06
CA VAL A 126 -13.19 -13.34 2.98
C VAL A 126 -12.93 -14.28 4.16
N GLN A 127 -12.19 -15.36 3.94
CA GLN A 127 -11.78 -16.29 4.99
C GLN A 127 -10.26 -16.46 4.92
N THR A 128 -9.58 -15.86 5.89
CA THR A 128 -8.15 -16.06 6.07
C THR A 128 -7.92 -17.20 7.06
N ASN A 129 -6.88 -18.01 6.82
CA ASN A 129 -6.40 -19.01 7.78
C ASN A 129 -5.07 -18.51 8.36
N LYS A 130 -4.87 -18.67 9.67
CA LYS A 130 -3.61 -18.37 10.37
C LYS A 130 -2.40 -18.99 9.69
N GLU A 131 -2.52 -20.22 9.18
CA GLU A 131 -1.43 -20.90 8.47
C GLU A 131 -1.07 -20.20 7.16
N HIS A 132 -2.09 -19.76 6.40
CA HIS A 132 -1.87 -19.01 5.17
C HIS A 132 -1.23 -17.66 5.46
N ILE A 133 -1.69 -16.94 6.49
CA ILE A 133 -1.08 -15.67 6.91
C ILE A 133 0.38 -15.89 7.31
N ALA A 134 0.68 -16.90 8.12
CA ALA A 134 2.06 -17.21 8.52
C ALA A 134 2.96 -17.53 7.32
N LEU A 135 2.46 -18.30 6.35
CA LEU A 135 3.19 -18.62 5.13
C LEU A 135 3.42 -17.38 4.25
N ALA A 136 2.39 -16.55 4.07
CA ALA A 136 2.47 -15.30 3.33
C ALA A 136 3.47 -14.34 3.98
N ASN A 137 3.40 -14.20 5.31
CA ASN A 137 4.33 -13.39 6.10
C ASN A 137 5.78 -13.86 5.90
N ALA A 138 6.07 -15.16 6.06
CA ALA A 138 7.40 -15.70 5.84
C ALA A 138 7.94 -15.47 4.41
N LYS A 139 7.08 -15.65 3.39
CA LYS A 139 7.44 -15.37 1.98
C LYS A 139 7.68 -13.88 1.72
N SER A 140 6.90 -13.02 2.37
CA SER A 140 6.93 -11.57 2.18
C SER A 140 8.30 -10.97 2.49
N GLN A 141 9.04 -11.53 3.45
CA GLN A 141 10.38 -11.06 3.83
C GLN A 141 11.45 -11.25 2.75
N ARG A 142 11.21 -12.14 1.78
CA ARG A 142 12.13 -12.49 0.68
C ARG A 142 11.58 -12.10 -0.69
N PHE A 143 10.51 -11.30 -0.71
CA PHE A 143 9.92 -10.86 -1.97
C PHE A 143 10.84 -9.86 -2.69
N VAL A 144 10.95 -10.04 -4.01
CA VAL A 144 11.62 -9.10 -4.91
C VAL A 144 10.61 -8.64 -5.95
N CYS A 145 10.39 -7.34 -6.03
CA CYS A 145 9.45 -6.79 -7.01
C CYS A 145 10.00 -6.87 -8.43
N SER A 146 9.28 -7.53 -9.33
CA SER A 146 9.68 -7.67 -10.74
C SER A 146 9.65 -6.35 -11.54
N LYS A 147 8.93 -5.33 -11.07
CA LYS A 147 8.82 -4.04 -11.76
C LYS A 147 9.82 -3.01 -11.23
N CYS A 148 9.91 -2.81 -9.92
CA CYS A 148 10.80 -1.80 -9.32
C CYS A 148 12.14 -2.36 -8.81
N GLY A 149 12.32 -3.68 -8.78
CA GLY A 149 13.55 -4.33 -8.35
C GLY A 149 13.82 -4.30 -6.84
N VAL A 150 12.88 -3.79 -6.04
CA VAL A 150 13.02 -3.71 -4.58
C VAL A 150 13.08 -5.10 -3.97
N ASP A 151 14.12 -5.36 -3.18
CA ASP A 151 14.31 -6.57 -2.38
C ASP A 151 13.93 -6.30 -0.92
N HIS A 152 12.93 -7.02 -0.42
CA HIS A 152 12.45 -6.90 0.95
C HIS A 152 13.50 -7.30 2.00
N MET A 153 14.50 -8.11 1.65
CA MET A 153 15.59 -8.45 2.56
C MET A 153 16.49 -7.26 2.89
N THR A 154 16.50 -6.22 2.06
CA THR A 154 17.39 -5.05 2.21
C THR A 154 16.66 -3.72 2.34
N VAL A 155 15.35 -3.67 2.05
CA VAL A 155 14.60 -2.42 1.92
C VAL A 155 14.53 -1.55 3.20
N PHE A 156 14.62 -2.19 4.38
CA PHE A 156 14.58 -1.52 5.68
C PHE A 156 15.88 -1.67 6.50
N LYS A 157 16.98 -2.09 5.86
CA LYS A 157 18.30 -2.19 6.48
C LYS A 157 19.12 -0.92 6.31
#